data_AF-A0A371CYJ0-F1
#
_entry.id   AF-A0A371CYJ0-F1
#
_cell.length_a   1.000
_cell.length_b   1.000
_cell.length_c   1.000
_cell.angle_alpha   90.00
_cell.angle_beta   90.00
_cell.angle_gamma   90.00
#
_symmetry.space_group_name_H-M   'P 1'
#
loop_
_entity.id
_entity.type
_entity.pdbx_description
1 polymer ?
#
loop_
_entity_poly.entity_id
_entity_poly.type
_entity_poly.pdbx_seq_one_letter_code
_entity_poly.pdbx_strand_id
1 'polypeptide(L)'
;LRAYELSEREWEILGQLRDILKDATTFFSQGSPNLAKVIPAMDIIDTTLTNQIRDEENFDSAIRTSLARAKKVLNHYYKLSDMSATYRIALMLHPSYKDQYFKDAGWPKSWMQSAREMLQEEFD
;
A
#
# COMPACT_ATOMS: atom_id res chain seq x y z
N LEU A 1 21.75 13.99 -29.36
CA LEU A 1 20.41 14.28 -28.81
C LEU A 1 19.36 13.30 -29.33
N ARG A 2 19.19 13.10 -30.65
CA ARG A 2 18.27 12.07 -31.22
C ARG A 2 18.46 10.63 -30.73
N ALA A 3 19.68 10.23 -30.36
CA ALA A 3 19.96 8.89 -29.84
C ALA A 3 19.33 8.59 -28.46
N TYR A 4 18.79 9.62 -27.78
CA TYR A 4 18.11 9.50 -26.49
C TYR A 4 16.63 9.89 -26.57
N GLU A 5 16.09 10.07 -27.79
CA GLU A 5 14.66 10.32 -27.96
C GLU A 5 13.89 9.04 -27.66
N LEU A 6 12.95 9.15 -26.73
CA LEU A 6 12.04 8.07 -26.38
C LEU A 6 11.06 7.84 -27.53
N SER A 7 10.81 6.58 -27.83
CA SER A 7 9.75 6.16 -28.72
C SER A 7 8.37 6.48 -28.14
N GLU A 8 7.34 6.53 -28.98
CA GLU A 8 5.94 6.73 -28.57
C GLU A 8 5.53 5.72 -27.48
N ARG A 9 5.93 4.45 -27.62
CA ARG A 9 5.67 3.41 -26.63
C ARG A 9 6.37 3.68 -25.30
N GLU A 10 7.62 4.16 -25.32
CA GLU A 10 8.34 4.48 -24.08
C GLU A 10 7.73 5.69 -23.38
N TRP A 11 7.22 6.68 -24.13
CA TRP A 11 6.44 7.77 -23.57
C TRP A 11 5.13 7.30 -22.92
N GLU A 12 4.43 6.36 -23.54
CA GLU A 12 3.23 5.75 -22.97
C GLU A 12 3.54 5.00 -21.67
N ILE A 13 4.58 4.17 -21.66
CA ILE A 13 5.06 3.46 -20.47
C ILE A 13 5.41 4.43 -19.35
N LEU A 14 6.09 5.54 -19.66
CA LEU A 14 6.40 6.58 -18.67
C LEU A 14 5.15 7.27 -18.12
N GLY A 15 4.15 7.52 -18.98
CA GLY A 15 2.85 8.05 -18.57
C GLY A 15 2.15 7.11 -17.59
N GLN A 16 2.05 5.83 -17.95
CA GLN A 16 1.48 4.79 -17.09
C GLN A 16 2.23 4.73 -15.74
N LEU A 17 3.56 4.68 -15.76
CA LEU A 17 4.38 4.61 -14.54
C LEU A 17 4.16 5.82 -13.63
N ARG A 18 4.13 7.03 -14.20
CA ARG A 18 3.86 8.26 -13.46
C ARG A 18 2.51 8.17 -12.77
N ASP A 19 1.47 7.80 -13.50
CA ASP A 19 0.10 7.82 -12.98
C ASP A 19 -0.12 6.77 -11.88
N ILE A 20 0.51 5.60 -12.02
CA ILE A 20 0.51 4.55 -10.99
C ILE A 20 1.17 5.04 -9.68
N LEU A 21 2.29 5.75 -9.78
CA LEU A 21 3.08 6.16 -8.60
C LEU A 21 2.62 7.48 -7.99
N LYS A 22 1.89 8.31 -8.73
CA LYS A 22 1.55 9.68 -8.35
C LYS A 22 0.82 9.77 -7.02
N ASP A 23 -0.23 8.98 -6.83
CA ASP A 23 -1.09 9.08 -5.64
C ASP A 23 -0.33 8.64 -4.38
N ALA A 24 0.38 7.51 -4.45
CA ALA A 24 1.21 7.02 -3.35
C ALA A 24 2.33 8.02 -3.01
N THR A 25 3.02 8.53 -4.02
CA THR A 25 4.10 9.52 -3.84
C THR A 25 3.57 10.80 -3.18
N THR A 26 2.43 11.30 -3.67
CA THR A 26 1.80 12.50 -3.12
C THR A 26 1.40 12.28 -1.67
N PHE A 27 0.78 11.14 -1.36
CA PHE A 27 0.36 10.81 0.00
C PHE A 27 1.54 10.77 0.98
N PHE A 28 2.60 10.05 0.65
CA PHE A 28 3.77 9.91 1.53
C PHE A 28 4.67 11.16 1.57
N SER A 29 4.52 12.08 0.60
CA SER A 29 5.21 13.37 0.61
C SER A 29 4.51 14.43 1.47
N GLN A 30 3.31 14.17 1.97
CA GLN A 30 2.63 15.09 2.90
C GLN A 30 3.37 15.12 4.25
N GLY A 31 3.33 16.23 4.98
CA GLY A 31 3.94 16.34 6.31
C GLY A 31 3.21 15.61 7.45
N SER A 32 2.28 14.68 7.14
CA SER A 32 1.40 14.04 8.13
C SER A 32 1.12 12.51 7.99
N PRO A 33 1.97 11.68 7.35
CA PRO A 33 1.82 10.22 7.45
C PRO A 33 2.18 9.80 8.87
N ASN A 34 1.16 9.64 9.71
CA ASN A 34 1.30 9.03 11.02
C ASN A 34 1.27 7.49 10.88
N LEU A 35 1.73 6.78 11.90
CA LEU A 35 1.87 5.33 11.87
C LEU A 35 0.56 4.60 11.52
N ALA A 36 -0.59 5.14 11.97
CA ALA A 36 -1.92 4.58 11.71
C ALA A 36 -2.34 4.67 10.23
N LYS A 37 -1.72 5.57 9.45
CA LYS A 37 -2.03 5.75 8.02
C LYS A 37 -1.26 4.81 7.09
N VAL A 38 -0.20 4.16 7.58
CA VAL A 38 0.69 3.36 6.74
C VAL A 38 -0.01 2.11 6.21
N ILE A 39 -0.61 1.29 7.08
CA ILE A 39 -1.32 0.07 6.68
C ILE A 39 -2.47 0.38 5.69
N PRO A 40 -3.35 1.37 5.95
CA PRO A 40 -4.37 1.78 4.97
C PRO A 40 -3.79 2.23 3.62
N ALA A 41 -2.67 2.95 3.63
CA ALA A 41 -2.01 3.32 2.39
C ALA A 41 -1.46 2.09 1.64
N MET A 42 -0.91 1.11 2.36
CA MET A 42 -0.45 -0.15 1.77
C MET A 42 -1.60 -0.97 1.18
N ASP A 43 -2.78 -1.00 1.82
CA ASP A 43 -4.00 -1.64 1.29
C ASP A 43 -4.47 -1.01 -0.02
N ILE A 44 -4.46 0.32 -0.09
CA ILE A 44 -4.80 1.05 -1.31
C ILE A 44 -3.79 0.74 -2.42
N ILE A 45 -2.49 0.78 -2.12
CA ILE A 45 -1.45 0.45 -3.11
C ILE A 45 -1.60 -1.00 -3.58
N ASP A 46 -1.85 -1.93 -2.67
CA ASP A 46 -2.03 -3.35 -3.00
C ASP A 46 -3.19 -3.57 -3.97
N THR A 47 -4.32 -2.92 -3.70
CA THR A 47 -5.52 -2.97 -4.52
C THR A 47 -5.28 -2.35 -5.89
N THR A 48 -4.68 -1.14 -5.93
CA THR A 48 -4.35 -0.44 -7.17
C THR A 48 -3.42 -1.27 -8.06
N LEU A 49 -2.32 -1.79 -7.50
CA LEU A 49 -1.41 -2.65 -8.25
C LEU A 49 -2.12 -3.91 -8.77
N THR A 50 -2.97 -4.55 -7.95
CA THR A 50 -3.72 -5.75 -8.36
C THR A 50 -4.64 -5.48 -9.55
N ASN A 51 -5.34 -4.34 -9.52
CA ASN A 51 -6.26 -3.96 -10.60
C ASN A 51 -5.49 -3.68 -11.89
N GLN A 52 -4.40 -2.90 -11.81
CA GLN A 52 -3.59 -2.53 -12.97
C GLN A 52 -2.82 -3.71 -13.58
N ILE A 53 -2.39 -4.68 -12.76
CA ILE A 53 -1.78 -5.93 -13.25
C ILE A 53 -2.77 -6.73 -14.12
N ARG A 54 -4.07 -6.67 -13.80
CA ARG A 54 -5.14 -7.42 -14.51
C ARG A 54 -5.69 -6.68 -15.72
N ASP A 55 -5.41 -5.39 -15.84
CA ASP A 55 -5.91 -4.54 -16.92
C ASP A 55 -5.02 -4.65 -18.16
N GLU A 56 -5.31 -5.62 -19.00
CA GLU A 56 -4.54 -5.89 -20.22
C GLU A 56 -4.83 -4.89 -21.35
N GLU A 57 -5.93 -4.14 -21.25
CA GLU A 57 -6.38 -3.20 -22.27
C GLU A 57 -5.68 -1.85 -22.13
N ASN A 58 -5.49 -1.37 -20.89
CA ASN A 58 -4.95 -0.04 -20.64
C ASN A 58 -3.48 0.00 -20.21
N PHE A 59 -2.86 -1.15 -19.91
CA PHE A 59 -1.46 -1.20 -19.43
C PHE A 59 -0.55 -2.09 -20.27
N ASP A 60 0.63 -1.55 -20.59
CA ASP A 60 1.66 -2.28 -21.33
C ASP A 60 2.11 -3.51 -20.52
N SER A 61 2.37 -4.61 -21.21
CA SER A 61 2.89 -5.85 -20.63
C SER A 61 4.13 -5.67 -19.74
N ALA A 62 5.02 -4.73 -20.10
CA ALA A 62 6.21 -4.40 -19.34
C ALA A 62 5.87 -3.72 -18.00
N ILE A 63 4.86 -2.84 -18.00
CA ILE A 63 4.33 -2.22 -16.79
C ILE A 63 3.70 -3.29 -15.92
N ARG A 64 2.77 -4.10 -16.44
CA ARG A 64 2.10 -5.17 -15.67
C ARG A 64 3.10 -6.12 -15.00
N THR A 65 4.13 -6.53 -15.73
CA THR A 65 5.22 -7.37 -15.20
C THR A 65 6.00 -6.67 -14.08
N SER A 66 6.29 -5.38 -14.26
CA SER A 66 6.99 -4.57 -13.26
C SER A 66 6.14 -4.37 -12.01
N LEU A 67 4.83 -4.13 -12.16
CA LEU A 67 3.89 -4.02 -11.03
C LEU A 67 3.77 -5.33 -10.27
N ALA A 68 3.76 -6.47 -10.96
CA ALA A 68 3.76 -7.78 -10.30
C ALA A 68 5.01 -7.98 -9.43
N ARG A 69 6.16 -7.45 -9.84
CA ARG A 69 7.39 -7.44 -9.02
C ARG A 69 7.28 -6.45 -7.86
N ALA A 70 6.80 -5.23 -8.11
CA ALA A 70 6.59 -4.22 -7.07
C ALA A 70 5.64 -4.71 -5.97
N LYS A 71 4.55 -5.39 -6.33
CA LYS A 71 3.60 -5.99 -5.40
C LYS A 71 4.25 -7.04 -4.49
N LYS A 72 5.23 -7.81 -4.97
CA LYS A 72 5.99 -8.74 -4.11
C LYS A 72 6.79 -8.01 -3.04
N VAL A 73 7.39 -6.88 -3.40
CA VAL A 73 8.12 -6.03 -2.44
C VAL A 73 7.15 -5.40 -1.45
N LEU A 74 6.01 -4.87 -1.93
CA LEU A 74 4.95 -4.35 -1.07
C LEU A 74 4.49 -5.40 -0.06
N ASN A 75 4.17 -6.61 -0.50
CA ASN A 75 3.72 -7.70 0.38
C ASN A 75 4.75 -8.07 1.45
N HIS A 76 6.05 -8.00 1.13
CA HIS A 76 7.10 -8.24 2.11
C HIS A 76 7.05 -7.21 3.24
N TYR A 77 7.02 -5.92 2.89
CA TYR A 77 6.93 -4.85 3.89
C TYR A 77 5.57 -4.83 4.58
N TYR A 78 4.50 -5.18 3.88
CA TYR A 78 3.16 -5.26 4.47
C TYR A 78 3.18 -6.25 5.62
N LYS A 79 3.73 -7.45 5.40
CA LYS A 79 3.87 -8.47 6.43
C LYS A 79 4.67 -7.96 7.62
N LEU A 80 5.76 -7.22 7.40
CA LEU A 80 6.58 -6.67 8.49
C LEU A 80 5.84 -5.60 9.29
N SER A 81 5.20 -4.65 8.60
CA SER A 81 4.40 -3.58 9.22
C SER A 81 3.23 -4.14 10.00
N ASP A 82 2.54 -5.15 9.45
CA ASP A 82 1.45 -5.82 10.13
C ASP A 82 1.92 -6.60 11.37
N MET A 83 3.02 -7.36 11.30
CA MET A 83 3.53 -8.10 12.47
C MET A 83 4.02 -7.19 13.61
N SER A 84 4.21 -5.90 13.35
CA SER A 84 4.67 -4.93 14.34
C SER A 84 3.55 -4.45 15.26
N ALA A 85 3.70 -4.70 16.56
CA ALA A 85 2.80 -4.21 17.62
C ALA A 85 2.50 -2.70 17.48
N THR A 86 3.53 -1.90 17.19
CA THR A 86 3.42 -0.44 17.06
C THR A 86 2.38 0.00 16.03
N TYR A 87 2.36 -0.60 14.83
CA TYR A 87 1.40 -0.24 13.78
C TYR A 87 -0.03 -0.68 14.15
N ARG A 88 -0.17 -1.87 14.75
CA ARG A 88 -1.47 -2.39 15.21
C ARG A 88 -2.06 -1.55 16.34
N ILE A 89 -1.25 -1.18 17.33
CA ILE A 89 -1.64 -0.28 18.42
C ILE A 89 -2.03 1.10 17.86
N ALA A 90 -1.24 1.68 16.97
CA ALA A 90 -1.55 2.97 16.36
C ALA A 90 -2.88 2.95 15.58
N LEU A 91 -3.17 1.88 14.84
CA LEU A 91 -4.46 1.69 14.17
C LEU A 91 -5.62 1.59 15.17
N MET A 92 -5.46 0.82 16.25
CA MET A 92 -6.50 0.68 17.27
C MET A 92 -6.79 1.98 18.02
N LEU A 93 -5.76 2.77 18.30
CA LEU A 93 -5.89 4.07 18.97
C LEU A 93 -6.44 5.15 18.03
N HIS A 94 -6.46 4.92 16.71
CA HIS A 94 -6.93 5.92 15.76
C HIS A 94 -8.45 6.13 15.88
N PRO A 95 -8.94 7.36 16.15
CA PRO A 95 -10.34 7.64 16.48
C PRO A 95 -11.36 7.16 15.43
N SER A 96 -10.96 7.18 14.15
CA SER A 96 -11.81 6.81 13.01
C SER A 96 -11.72 5.34 12.61
N TYR A 97 -10.69 4.61 13.04
CA TYR A 97 -10.47 3.22 12.61
C TYR A 97 -10.93 2.24 13.68
N LYS A 98 -10.33 2.33 14.89
CA LYS A 98 -10.60 1.44 16.03
C LYS A 98 -10.69 -0.02 15.59
N ASP A 99 -11.69 -0.76 16.07
CA ASP A 99 -11.97 -2.13 15.69
C ASP A 99 -12.75 -2.25 14.37
N GLN A 100 -13.35 -1.16 13.89
CA GLN A 100 -14.15 -1.16 12.66
C GLN A 100 -13.30 -1.34 11.42
N TYR A 101 -12.14 -0.67 11.35
CA TYR A 101 -11.22 -0.79 10.22
C TYR A 101 -10.81 -2.25 9.97
N PHE A 102 -10.46 -2.99 11.04
CA PHE A 102 -10.08 -4.40 10.92
C PHE A 102 -11.21 -5.27 10.37
N LYS A 103 -12.46 -4.96 10.71
CA LYS A 103 -13.63 -5.66 10.17
C LYS A 103 -13.81 -5.35 8.69
N ASP A 104 -13.72 -4.07 8.32
CA ASP A 104 -13.92 -3.59 6.95
C ASP A 104 -12.81 -4.09 6.01
N ALA A 105 -11.57 -4.14 6.51
CA ALA A 105 -10.41 -4.67 5.80
C ALA A 105 -10.42 -6.22 5.73
N GLY A 106 -11.36 -6.90 6.38
CA GLY A 106 -11.47 -8.35 6.36
C GLY A 106 -10.36 -9.07 7.12
N TRP A 107 -9.75 -8.43 8.12
CA TRP A 107 -8.64 -9.00 8.87
C TRP A 107 -9.11 -10.14 9.79
N PRO A 108 -8.24 -11.14 10.07
CA PRO A 108 -8.58 -12.23 10.99
C PRO A 108 -8.92 -11.71 12.39
N LYS A 109 -9.98 -12.25 13.01
CA LYS A 109 -10.35 -11.89 14.40
C LYS A 109 -9.24 -12.11 15.42
N SER A 110 -8.39 -13.12 15.21
CA SER A 110 -7.22 -13.40 16.05
C SER A 110 -6.22 -12.24 16.07
N TRP A 111 -6.15 -11.46 14.98
CA TRP A 111 -5.24 -10.32 14.89
C TRP A 111 -5.78 -9.11 15.65
N MET A 112 -7.09 -8.89 15.60
CA MET A 112 -7.75 -7.89 16.45
C MET A 112 -7.56 -8.20 17.94
N GLN A 113 -7.65 -9.49 18.29
CA GLN A 113 -7.45 -9.95 19.66
C GLN A 113 -6.02 -9.74 20.12
N SER A 114 -5.03 -10.15 19.32
CA SER A 114 -3.62 -9.90 19.59
C SER A 114 -3.31 -8.40 19.73
N ALA A 115 -3.89 -7.54 18.89
CA ALA A 115 -3.70 -6.10 18.99
C ALA A 115 -4.28 -5.52 20.29
N ARG A 116 -5.41 -6.05 20.78
CA ARG A 116 -5.98 -5.69 22.09
C ARG A 116 -5.12 -6.15 23.26
N GLU A 117 -4.63 -7.36 23.20
CA GLU A 117 -3.72 -7.91 24.23
C GLU A 117 -2.45 -7.07 24.33
N MET A 118 -1.82 -6.75 23.20
CA MET A 118 -0.64 -5.87 23.17
C MET A 118 -0.95 -4.46 23.69
N LEU A 119 -2.15 -3.92 23.43
CA LEU A 119 -2.55 -2.62 23.97
C LEU A 119 -2.68 -2.66 25.51
N GLN A 120 -3.24 -3.73 26.06
CA GLN A 120 -3.39 -3.92 27.50
C GLN A 120 -2.03 -4.11 28.17
N GLU A 121 -1.16 -4.95 27.61
CA GLU A 121 0.20 -5.16 28.14
C GLU A 121 1.06 -3.89 28.21
N GLU A 122 0.90 -2.96 27.25
CA GLU A 122 1.70 -1.73 27.19
C GLU A 122 1.15 -0.58 28.05
N PHE A 123 -0.14 -0.58 28.38
CA PHE A 123 -0.82 0.57 29.01
C PHE A 123 -1.59 0.27 30.31
N ASP A 124 -1.67 -0.99 30.76
CA ASP A 124 -2.17 -1.38 32.10
C ASP A 124 -1.02 -1.58 33.10
#